data_AF-A0ABD1DC23-F1
#
_entry.id   AF-A0ABD1DC23-F1
#
_cell.length_a   1.000
_cell.length_b   1.000
_cell.length_c   1.000
_cell.angle_alpha   90.00
_cell.angle_beta   90.00
_cell.angle_gamma   90.00
#
_symmetry.space_group_name_H-M   'P 1'
#
loop_
_entity.id
_entity.type
_entity.pdbx_description
1 polymer ?
#
loop_
_entity_poly.entity_id
_entity_poly.type
_entity_poly.pdbx_seq_one_letter_code
_entity_poly.pdbx_strand_id
1 'polypeptide(L)'
;MGKKKANQLGRSLIKDRFGQGNRKTVDNNSMLHTTEVQDGYDWGRLNLQSVTEESSFQEFLRTAELAGTEFQAEKLNITYVNPKAKVGLLTTNERVAIERKQVDKKNLLKIPRRPRWTKETTPEELQLLENENFLEWRRGLAALQEDDGLLMTPYEKNLDFWRQLWRVVERSDIVVQIVDGRNPLLFRSEDLEKYVKEVDERKMNMILINKSDFLNAEQREAWAKYFDEQGIRVAFFSAAESVEEAKREQEERERAAEEGEEGDEEDSEDEQTNEVEKKLKDLGLKVDRAEKVLEKLEEKVEEVAEGESSSSSSKLRNNPNILSNTELIALFKSLHKADRVTEGLVTVGLVGYPNVGKSSTINAVFLEKKVSVSATPGKTKHFQTLYVDSELLFCDCPGLVMPSFCTTKADMILNGILPIDQMRDHVPPVNLLCTLIPRHILEDTYGIMIAKPLEGKTR
;
A
#
# COMPACT_ATOMS: atom_id res chain seq x y z
N MET A 1 25.88 51.02 -22.35
CA MET A 1 24.43 51.03 -22.60
C MET A 1 23.87 49.63 -22.43
N GLY A 2 23.03 49.40 -21.41
CA GLY A 2 22.51 48.09 -21.05
C GLY A 2 21.35 47.64 -21.96
N LYS A 3 21.45 46.43 -22.53
CA LYS A 3 20.32 45.75 -23.15
C LYS A 3 19.58 44.94 -22.09
N LYS A 4 18.35 45.36 -21.77
CA LYS A 4 17.39 44.62 -20.94
C LYS A 4 17.12 43.24 -21.56
N LYS A 5 17.41 42.15 -20.84
CA LYS A 5 16.93 40.80 -21.15
C LYS A 5 15.45 40.72 -20.74
N ALA A 6 14.54 40.92 -21.68
CA ALA A 6 13.11 40.68 -21.48
C ALA A 6 12.72 39.29 -22.03
N ASN A 7 11.98 38.54 -21.20
CA ASN A 7 11.13 37.39 -21.53
C ASN A 7 11.76 36.16 -22.21
N GLN A 8 12.55 35.39 -21.45
CA GLN A 8 12.89 34.00 -21.78
C GLN A 8 11.81 32.98 -21.33
N LEU A 9 11.01 33.31 -20.30
CA LEU A 9 9.95 32.43 -19.79
C LEU A 9 8.82 32.20 -20.80
N GLY A 10 8.35 33.25 -21.47
CA GLY A 10 7.27 33.14 -22.47
C GLY A 10 7.62 32.25 -23.66
N ARG A 11 8.88 32.23 -24.09
CA ARG A 11 9.34 31.36 -25.18
C ARG A 11 9.48 29.90 -24.77
N SER A 12 9.81 29.62 -23.50
CA SER A 12 9.82 28.27 -22.96
C SER A 12 8.38 27.72 -22.85
N LEU A 13 7.44 28.55 -22.40
CA LEU A 13 6.01 28.22 -22.28
C LEU A 13 5.36 27.82 -23.61
N ILE A 14 5.70 28.50 -24.70
CA ILE A 14 5.14 28.18 -26.03
C ILE A 14 5.75 26.89 -26.58
N LYS A 15 7.04 26.63 -26.30
CA LYS A 15 7.70 25.38 -26.71
C LYS A 15 7.18 24.16 -25.95
N ASP A 16 6.80 24.31 -24.69
CA ASP A 16 6.25 23.22 -23.88
C ASP A 16 4.77 22.95 -24.21
N ARG A 17 3.97 24.00 -24.49
CA ARG A 17 2.55 23.83 -24.85
C ARG A 17 2.31 23.41 -26.30
N PHE A 18 3.16 23.82 -27.25
CA PHE A 18 2.92 23.63 -28.69
C PHE A 18 4.08 22.96 -29.43
N GLY A 19 5.16 22.60 -28.74
CA GLY A 19 6.25 21.84 -29.33
C GLY A 19 5.77 20.44 -29.68
N GLN A 20 5.54 20.18 -30.97
CA GLN A 20 5.41 18.81 -31.47
C GLN A 20 6.73 18.07 -31.21
N GLY A 21 6.81 17.39 -30.07
CA GLY A 21 7.87 16.45 -29.77
C GLY A 21 7.74 15.26 -30.73
N ASN A 22 8.83 14.93 -31.42
CA ASN A 22 8.93 13.77 -32.31
C ASN A 22 8.32 12.53 -31.66
N ARG A 23 7.26 12.00 -32.30
CA ARG A 23 6.72 10.67 -32.02
C ARG A 23 7.88 9.67 -32.08
N LYS A 24 8.29 9.13 -30.93
CA LYS A 24 8.98 7.84 -30.90
C LYS A 24 7.94 6.79 -31.26
N THR A 25 7.90 6.41 -32.52
CA THR A 25 7.35 5.12 -32.94
C THR A 25 8.21 4.05 -32.29
N VAL A 26 7.66 3.40 -31.26
CA VAL A 26 8.23 2.13 -30.76
C VAL A 26 7.72 1.07 -31.72
N ASP A 27 8.64 0.53 -32.49
CA ASP A 27 8.38 -0.56 -33.43
C ASP A 27 8.26 -1.86 -32.63
N ASN A 28 7.14 -2.55 -32.88
CA ASN A 28 6.93 -3.99 -32.85
C ASN A 28 6.97 -4.84 -31.55
N ASN A 29 5.83 -5.54 -31.38
CA ASN A 29 5.74 -7.00 -31.25
C ASN A 29 5.93 -7.64 -29.87
N SER A 30 5.08 -7.25 -28.91
CA SER A 30 4.65 -8.16 -27.85
C SER A 30 3.13 -8.19 -27.79
N MET A 31 2.51 -9.34 -28.04
CA MET A 31 1.10 -9.61 -27.72
C MET A 31 0.89 -9.60 -26.20
N LEU A 32 0.96 -8.43 -25.58
CA LEU A 32 0.39 -8.21 -24.27
C LEU A 32 -1.00 -7.64 -24.53
N HIS A 33 -2.01 -8.50 -24.37
CA HIS A 33 -3.41 -8.11 -24.36
C HIS A 33 -3.68 -7.19 -23.16
N THR A 34 -3.37 -5.91 -23.30
CA THR A 34 -4.14 -4.87 -22.61
C THR A 34 -5.35 -4.59 -23.46
N THR A 35 -6.54 -4.62 -22.84
CA THR A 35 -7.81 -4.19 -23.43
C THR A 35 -7.72 -2.71 -23.82
N GLU A 36 -7.08 -2.43 -24.95
CA GLU A 36 -7.18 -1.18 -25.68
C GLU A 36 -8.51 -1.20 -26.45
N VAL A 37 -9.62 -1.14 -25.70
CA VAL A 37 -10.88 -0.70 -26.31
C VAL A 37 -10.73 0.80 -26.48
N GLN A 38 -10.58 1.17 -27.74
CA GLN A 38 -10.42 2.52 -28.25
C GLN A 38 -11.73 3.31 -28.06
N ASP A 39 -12.03 3.68 -26.82
CA ASP A 39 -13.02 4.71 -26.54
C ASP A 39 -12.39 6.05 -26.93
N GLY A 40 -12.81 6.60 -28.07
CA GLY A 40 -12.23 7.75 -28.77
C GLY A 40 -12.28 9.10 -28.04
N TYR A 41 -11.83 9.15 -26.79
CA TYR A 41 -11.60 10.35 -26.00
C TYR A 41 -10.09 10.64 -25.93
N ASP A 42 -9.60 11.30 -26.99
CA ASP A 42 -8.19 11.63 -27.21
C ASP A 42 -7.82 13.00 -26.58
N TRP A 43 -8.07 13.15 -25.28
CA TRP A 43 -7.64 14.32 -24.50
C TRP A 43 -6.62 13.91 -23.44
N GLY A 44 -5.34 14.12 -23.77
CA GLY A 44 -4.25 14.35 -22.82
C GLY A 44 -4.11 13.31 -21.71
N ARG A 45 -3.11 12.43 -21.84
CA ARG A 45 -2.56 11.65 -20.72
C ARG A 45 -2.46 12.54 -19.46
N LEU A 46 -3.47 12.47 -18.59
CA LEU A 46 -3.42 13.06 -17.27
C LEU A 46 -2.24 12.36 -16.61
N ASN A 47 -1.13 13.08 -16.47
CA ASN A 47 0.00 12.61 -15.69
C ASN A 47 -0.51 12.54 -14.24
N LEU A 48 -1.09 11.40 -13.88
CA LEU A 48 -1.39 11.03 -12.50
C LEU A 48 -0.05 11.01 -11.78
N GLN A 49 0.17 12.09 -11.04
CA GLN A 49 1.30 12.30 -10.15
C GLN A 49 0.68 12.38 -8.77
N SER A 50 1.16 11.51 -7.87
CA SER A 50 0.73 11.55 -6.47
C SER A 50 1.37 12.76 -5.78
N VAL A 51 0.85 13.16 -4.64
CA VAL A 51 1.41 14.26 -3.84
C VAL A 51 2.88 14.07 -3.45
N THR A 52 3.38 12.84 -3.42
CA THR A 52 4.82 12.57 -3.24
C THR A 52 5.68 12.90 -4.47
N GLU A 53 5.06 13.07 -5.65
CA GLU A 53 5.70 13.40 -6.93
C GLU A 53 5.47 14.86 -7.36
N GLU A 54 4.45 15.54 -6.83
CA GLU A 54 4.05 16.87 -7.28
C GLU A 54 4.88 18.01 -6.69
N SER A 55 5.12 19.03 -7.52
CA SER A 55 5.67 20.31 -7.06
C SER A 55 4.58 21.22 -6.48
N SER A 56 4.94 22.09 -5.53
CA SER A 56 4.00 23.03 -4.89
C SER A 56 3.28 23.97 -5.86
N PHE A 57 3.85 24.19 -7.05
CA PHE A 57 3.23 25.02 -8.10
C PHE A 57 2.18 24.25 -8.91
N GLN A 58 2.43 22.98 -9.24
CA GLN A 58 1.44 22.13 -9.91
C GLN A 58 0.23 21.90 -9.01
N GLU A 59 0.46 21.70 -7.71
CA GLU A 59 -0.59 21.60 -6.71
C GLU A 59 -1.51 22.83 -6.70
N PHE A 60 -0.91 24.02 -6.77
CA PHE A 60 -1.64 25.29 -6.83
C PHE A 60 -2.51 25.39 -8.10
N LEU A 61 -1.95 25.05 -9.26
CA LEU A 61 -2.69 25.09 -10.53
C LEU A 61 -3.89 24.14 -10.54
N ARG A 62 -3.72 22.90 -10.07
CA ARG A 62 -4.84 21.94 -9.98
C ARG A 62 -5.94 22.40 -9.03
N THR A 63 -5.56 23.07 -7.94
CA THR A 63 -6.53 23.62 -7.00
C THR A 63 -7.35 24.74 -7.65
N ALA A 64 -6.71 25.59 -8.45
CA ALA A 64 -7.40 26.63 -9.21
C ALA A 64 -8.33 26.05 -10.29
N GLU A 65 -7.90 24.98 -10.99
CA GLU A 65 -8.72 24.25 -11.96
C GLU A 65 -9.97 23.65 -11.31
N LEU A 66 -9.83 22.96 -10.16
CA LEU A 66 -10.95 22.38 -9.43
C LEU A 66 -11.94 23.43 -8.93
N ALA A 67 -11.46 24.61 -8.53
CA ALA A 67 -12.30 25.70 -8.07
C ALA A 67 -13.03 26.44 -9.21
N GLY A 68 -12.64 26.21 -10.48
CA GLY A 68 -13.22 26.89 -11.63
C GLY A 68 -12.97 28.40 -11.66
N THR A 69 -12.00 28.90 -10.88
CA THR A 69 -11.72 30.33 -10.69
C THR A 69 -10.34 30.69 -11.23
N GLU A 70 -10.27 31.69 -12.11
CA GLU A 70 -9.01 32.37 -12.44
C GLU A 70 -8.58 33.28 -11.27
N PHE A 71 -7.54 32.90 -10.53
CA PHE A 71 -6.99 33.74 -9.46
C PHE A 71 -5.95 34.73 -10.00
N GLN A 72 -6.12 36.02 -9.66
CA GLN A 72 -4.99 36.95 -9.58
C GLN A 72 -4.26 36.69 -8.25
N ALA A 73 -3.01 36.27 -8.33
CA ALA A 73 -2.19 36.05 -7.14
C ALA A 73 -1.82 37.39 -6.49
N GLU A 74 -2.62 37.85 -5.53
CA GLU A 74 -2.19 38.88 -4.60
C GLU A 74 -1.19 38.26 -3.62
N LYS A 75 0.07 38.73 -3.66
CA LYS A 75 1.11 38.33 -2.72
C LYS A 75 0.74 38.84 -1.32
N LEU A 76 0.00 38.05 -0.56
CA LEU A 76 -0.25 38.35 0.85
C LEU A 76 0.59 37.46 1.76
N ASN A 77 1.30 38.17 2.65
CA ASN A 77 1.94 37.76 3.90
C ASN A 77 2.96 36.62 3.83
N ILE A 78 4.21 37.01 3.52
CA ILE A 78 5.41 36.26 3.88
C ILE A 78 5.47 36.20 5.41
N THR A 79 5.07 35.06 5.98
CA THR A 79 5.35 34.74 7.38
C THR A 79 6.79 34.27 7.48
N TYR A 80 7.61 35.01 8.23
CA TYR A 80 8.97 34.57 8.57
C TYR A 80 8.87 33.41 9.56
N VAL A 81 8.94 32.18 9.05
CA VAL A 81 9.16 31.00 9.90
C VAL A 81 10.60 31.08 10.38
N ASN A 82 10.80 31.40 11.66
CA ASN A 82 12.12 31.37 12.26
C ASN A 82 12.68 29.93 12.13
N PRO A 83 13.79 29.72 11.38
CA PRO A 83 14.32 28.38 11.14
C PRO A 83 14.64 27.64 12.44
N LYS A 84 14.92 28.35 13.53
CA LYS A 84 15.37 27.75 14.80
C LYS A 84 14.25 27.24 15.69
N ALA A 85 12.98 27.55 15.43
CA ALA A 85 11.88 27.20 16.34
C ALA A 85 11.43 25.73 16.24
N LYS A 86 11.81 25.00 15.17
CA LYS A 86 11.42 23.59 14.94
C LYS A 86 12.57 22.70 14.45
N VAL A 87 13.83 23.10 14.67
CA VAL A 87 15.03 22.36 14.19
C VAL A 87 15.67 21.47 15.28
N GLY A 88 14.99 21.29 16.41
CA GLY A 88 15.40 20.37 17.47
C GLY A 88 14.55 19.10 17.52
N LEU A 89 15.12 18.03 18.08
CA LEU A 89 14.33 16.92 18.62
C LEU A 89 13.34 17.51 19.63
N LEU A 90 12.04 17.23 19.46
CA LEU A 90 11.04 17.67 20.43
C LEU A 90 11.33 17.05 21.79
N THR A 91 11.20 17.85 22.84
CA THR A 91 11.30 17.35 24.22
C THR A 91 10.20 16.33 24.49
N THR A 92 10.42 15.43 25.45
CA THR A 92 9.43 14.40 25.82
C THR A 92 8.08 15.00 26.20
N ASN A 93 8.09 16.13 26.92
CA ASN A 93 6.87 16.83 27.33
C ASN A 93 6.11 17.44 26.14
N GLU A 94 6.82 18.03 25.17
CA GLU A 94 6.21 18.57 23.95
C GLU A 94 5.61 17.44 23.09
N ARG A 95 6.30 16.30 22.99
CA ARG A 95 5.78 15.11 22.28
C ARG A 95 4.47 14.63 22.87
N VAL A 96 4.42 14.41 24.19
CA VAL A 96 3.21 13.95 24.88
C VAL A 96 2.06 14.97 24.73
N ALA A 97 2.37 16.27 24.78
CA ALA A 97 1.36 17.30 24.58
C ALA A 97 0.78 17.28 23.16
N ILE A 98 1.61 17.05 22.14
CA ILE A 98 1.17 16.90 20.75
C ILE A 98 0.36 15.62 20.59
N GLU A 99 0.82 14.48 21.12
CA GLU A 99 0.12 13.20 21.06
C GLU A 99 -1.28 13.28 21.67
N ARG A 100 -1.44 13.96 22.82
CA ARG A 100 -2.77 14.19 23.42
C ARG A 100 -3.68 14.96 22.47
N LYS A 101 -3.20 16.07 21.89
CA LYS A 101 -3.97 16.85 20.91
C LYS A 101 -4.32 16.02 19.67
N GLN A 102 -3.43 15.14 19.23
CA GLN A 102 -3.67 14.24 18.10
C GLN A 102 -4.76 13.22 18.41
N VAL A 103 -4.76 12.64 19.62
CA VAL A 103 -5.80 11.69 20.07
C VAL A 103 -7.16 12.39 20.14
N ASP A 104 -7.22 13.58 20.74
CA ASP A 104 -8.47 14.34 20.87
C ASP A 104 -9.10 14.67 19.50
N LYS A 105 -8.25 14.95 18.49
CA LYS A 105 -8.68 15.38 17.15
C LYS A 105 -8.68 14.25 16.11
N LYS A 106 -8.41 13.02 16.53
CA LYS A 106 -8.30 11.86 15.62
C LYS A 106 -9.55 11.65 14.77
N ASN A 107 -10.73 11.88 15.34
CA ASN A 107 -12.02 11.73 14.65
C ASN A 107 -12.30 12.81 13.58
N LEU A 108 -11.53 13.90 13.56
CA LEU A 108 -11.66 14.97 12.56
C LEU A 108 -10.90 14.65 11.28
N LEU A 109 -9.94 13.71 11.32
CA LEU A 109 -9.24 13.21 10.14
C LEU A 109 -10.12 12.21 9.40
N LYS A 110 -10.97 12.73 8.52
CA LYS A 110 -11.79 11.90 7.62
C LYS A 110 -11.20 11.84 6.22
N ILE A 111 -11.45 10.75 5.51
CA ILE A 111 -11.23 10.63 4.06
C ILE A 111 -12.48 11.12 3.31
N PRO A 112 -12.33 11.68 2.09
CA PRO A 112 -13.47 12.19 1.34
C PRO A 112 -14.42 11.06 1.00
N ARG A 113 -15.69 11.24 1.38
CA ARG A 113 -16.78 10.29 1.12
C ARG A 113 -17.30 10.52 -0.30
N ARG A 114 -17.56 9.45 -1.05
CA ARG A 114 -18.21 9.62 -2.35
C ARG A 114 -19.65 10.10 -2.14
N PRO A 115 -20.11 11.17 -2.81
CA PRO A 115 -21.51 11.54 -2.81
C PRO A 115 -22.40 10.38 -3.23
N ARG A 116 -23.59 10.25 -2.63
CA ARG A 116 -24.57 9.27 -3.08
C ARG A 116 -25.05 9.66 -4.47
N TRP A 117 -25.05 8.68 -5.37
CA TRP A 117 -25.52 8.84 -6.74
C TRP A 117 -26.58 7.80 -7.06
N THR A 118 -27.48 8.12 -7.98
CA THR A 118 -28.58 7.25 -8.39
C THR A 118 -28.51 7.03 -9.90
N LYS A 119 -29.35 6.18 -10.46
CA LYS A 119 -29.40 5.99 -11.92
C LYS A 119 -29.85 7.26 -12.68
N GLU A 120 -30.43 8.22 -11.96
CA GLU A 120 -30.96 9.47 -12.52
C GLU A 120 -29.90 10.58 -12.60
N THR A 121 -28.84 10.52 -11.77
CA THR A 121 -27.78 11.51 -11.80
C THR A 121 -26.95 11.39 -13.07
N THR A 122 -26.78 12.51 -13.78
CA THR A 122 -25.94 12.54 -14.98
C THR A 122 -24.44 12.47 -14.61
N PRO A 123 -23.57 12.00 -15.52
CA PRO A 123 -22.12 11.96 -15.27
C PRO A 123 -21.52 13.34 -14.93
N GLU A 124 -22.02 14.41 -15.55
CA GLU A 124 -21.56 15.78 -15.33
C GLU A 124 -21.97 16.30 -13.94
N GLU A 125 -23.23 16.08 -13.54
CA GLU A 125 -23.72 16.43 -12.21
C GLU A 125 -22.95 15.68 -11.13
N LEU A 126 -22.69 14.38 -11.32
CA LEU A 126 -21.90 13.59 -10.38
C LEU A 126 -20.47 14.12 -10.25
N GLN A 127 -19.84 14.50 -11.36
CA GLN A 127 -18.50 15.07 -11.35
C GLN A 127 -18.47 16.41 -10.58
N LEU A 128 -19.48 17.26 -10.73
CA LEU A 128 -19.60 18.51 -9.97
C LEU A 128 -19.76 18.24 -8.48
N LEU A 129 -20.67 17.33 -8.09
CA LEU A 129 -20.86 16.94 -6.69
C LEU A 129 -19.60 16.35 -6.06
N GLU A 130 -18.86 15.51 -6.80
CA GLU A 130 -17.58 14.96 -6.36
C GLU A 130 -16.55 16.07 -6.15
N ASN A 131 -16.47 17.04 -7.07
CA ASN A 131 -15.54 18.17 -6.96
C ASN A 131 -15.88 19.07 -5.76
N GLU A 132 -17.14 19.40 -5.55
CA GLU A 132 -17.60 20.27 -4.45
C GLU A 132 -17.32 19.63 -3.08
N ASN A 133 -17.72 18.37 -2.90
CA ASN A 133 -17.48 17.63 -1.66
C ASN A 133 -15.98 17.48 -1.39
N PHE A 134 -15.18 17.22 -2.43
CA PHE A 134 -13.72 17.16 -2.29
C PHE A 134 -13.10 18.50 -1.87
N LEU A 135 -13.60 19.62 -2.41
CA LEU A 135 -13.15 20.96 -2.02
C LEU A 135 -13.53 21.29 -0.57
N GLU A 136 -14.74 20.94 -0.15
CA GLU A 136 -15.20 21.11 1.24
C GLU A 136 -14.32 20.31 2.21
N TRP A 137 -14.06 19.04 1.88
CA TRP A 137 -13.14 18.18 2.64
C TRP A 137 -11.74 18.81 2.76
N ARG A 138 -11.19 19.34 1.66
CA ARG A 138 -9.88 20.03 1.68
C ARG A 138 -9.88 21.27 2.56
N ARG A 139 -10.96 22.06 2.56
CA ARG A 139 -11.11 23.23 3.44
C ARG A 139 -11.13 22.81 4.91
N GLY A 140 -11.82 21.71 5.23
CA GLY A 140 -11.84 21.14 6.58
C GLY A 140 -10.44 20.75 7.09
N LEU A 141 -9.63 20.09 6.25
CA LEU A 141 -8.25 19.75 6.60
C LEU A 141 -7.34 20.99 6.72
N ALA A 142 -7.53 22.00 5.86
CA ALA A 142 -6.76 23.24 5.94
C ALA A 142 -7.02 23.99 7.25
N ALA A 143 -8.29 24.08 7.68
CA ALA A 143 -8.65 24.68 8.96
C ALA A 143 -7.98 23.97 10.15
N LEU A 144 -7.94 22.63 10.14
CA LEU A 144 -7.25 21.83 11.16
C LEU A 144 -5.74 22.12 11.22
N GLN A 145 -5.12 22.39 10.07
CA GLN A 145 -3.70 22.68 10.00
C GLN A 145 -3.34 24.09 10.50
N GLU A 146 -4.18 25.07 10.19
CA GLU A 146 -3.98 26.48 10.57
C GLU A 146 -4.27 26.73 12.06
N ASP A 147 -5.38 26.19 12.58
CA ASP A 147 -5.85 26.49 13.93
C ASP A 147 -4.98 25.85 15.03
N ASP A 148 -4.48 24.64 14.80
CA ASP A 148 -3.83 23.84 15.85
C ASP A 148 -2.30 23.73 15.73
N GLY A 149 -1.76 24.13 14.58
CA GLY A 149 -0.34 23.95 14.26
C GLY A 149 0.10 22.47 14.25
N LEU A 150 -0.85 21.54 14.16
CA LEU A 150 -0.61 20.10 14.05
C LEU A 150 -0.05 19.79 12.66
N LEU A 151 1.02 19.00 12.64
CA LEU A 151 1.60 18.53 11.39
C LEU A 151 0.86 17.27 10.93
N MET A 152 0.40 17.27 9.69
CA MET A 152 -0.23 16.11 9.05
C MET A 152 0.68 15.52 7.98
N THR A 153 0.51 14.23 7.70
CA THR A 153 1.11 13.59 6.52
C THR A 153 0.73 14.35 5.25
N PRO A 154 1.61 14.35 4.23
CA PRO A 154 1.25 14.82 2.91
C PRO A 154 0.15 13.92 2.35
N TYR A 155 -1.10 14.38 2.34
CA TYR A 155 -2.23 13.60 1.83
C TYR A 155 -2.48 13.88 0.36
N GLU A 156 -3.14 12.95 -0.33
CA GLU A 156 -3.42 13.07 -1.76
C GLU A 156 -4.44 14.19 -2.07
N LYS A 157 -4.06 15.11 -2.96
CA LYS A 157 -4.86 16.30 -3.33
C LYS A 157 -5.48 16.17 -4.72
N ASN A 158 -5.12 15.14 -5.48
CA ASN A 158 -5.77 14.83 -6.72
C ASN A 158 -7.00 13.93 -6.49
N LEU A 159 -8.17 14.43 -6.89
CA LEU A 159 -9.46 13.73 -6.80
C LEU A 159 -9.45 12.39 -7.56
N ASP A 160 -8.69 12.26 -8.64
CA ASP A 160 -8.68 11.04 -9.45
C ASP A 160 -8.15 9.82 -8.70
N PHE A 161 -7.24 10.00 -7.73
CA PHE A 161 -6.80 8.91 -6.85
C PHE A 161 -7.90 8.50 -5.87
N TRP A 162 -8.66 9.47 -5.35
CA TRP A 162 -9.81 9.18 -4.48
C TRP A 162 -10.94 8.51 -5.24
N ARG A 163 -11.18 8.87 -6.51
CA ARG A 163 -12.10 8.15 -7.41
C ARG A 163 -11.70 6.70 -7.60
N GLN A 164 -10.39 6.43 -7.72
CA GLN A 164 -9.90 5.05 -7.81
C GLN A 164 -10.14 4.28 -6.50
N LEU A 165 -9.89 4.90 -5.34
CA LEU A 165 -10.24 4.29 -4.05
C LEU A 165 -11.73 3.97 -3.96
N TRP A 166 -12.61 4.92 -4.33
CA TRP A 166 -14.05 4.71 -4.27
C TRP A 166 -14.50 3.52 -5.13
N ARG A 167 -13.95 3.38 -6.34
CA ARG A 167 -14.22 2.22 -7.22
C ARG A 167 -13.77 0.90 -6.60
N VAL A 168 -12.62 0.88 -5.90
CA VAL A 168 -12.13 -0.33 -5.21
C VAL A 168 -13.09 -0.72 -4.09
N VAL A 169 -13.49 0.23 -3.24
CA VAL A 169 -14.39 -0.01 -2.11
C VAL A 169 -15.76 -0.48 -2.58
N GLU A 170 -16.30 0.09 -3.66
CA GLU A 170 -17.60 -0.30 -4.22
C GLU A 170 -17.56 -1.71 -4.81
N ARG A 171 -16.52 -2.04 -5.57
CA ARG A 171 -16.40 -3.32 -6.29
C ARG A 171 -15.91 -4.50 -5.45
N SER A 172 -15.37 -4.26 -4.25
CA SER A 172 -14.80 -5.31 -3.40
C SER A 172 -15.78 -5.81 -2.34
N ASP A 173 -15.74 -7.10 -2.06
CA ASP A 173 -16.42 -7.74 -0.92
C ASP A 173 -15.60 -7.56 0.36
N ILE A 174 -14.28 -7.68 0.23
CA ILE A 174 -13.31 -7.56 1.31
C ILE A 174 -12.36 -6.41 0.97
N VAL A 175 -12.22 -5.44 1.87
CA VAL A 175 -11.22 -4.39 1.77
C VAL A 175 -10.06 -4.73 2.69
N VAL A 176 -8.90 -4.99 2.09
CA VAL A 176 -7.65 -5.30 2.79
C VAL A 176 -6.77 -4.08 2.81
N GLN A 177 -6.50 -3.56 4.00
CA GLN A 177 -5.54 -2.49 4.22
C GLN A 177 -4.14 -3.08 4.45
N ILE A 178 -3.24 -2.86 3.49
CA ILE A 178 -1.85 -3.30 3.59
C ILE A 178 -1.06 -2.25 4.37
N VAL A 179 -0.46 -2.68 5.48
CA VAL A 179 0.35 -1.83 6.37
C VAL A 179 1.76 -2.37 6.50
N ASP A 180 2.71 -1.49 6.81
CA ASP A 180 4.10 -1.88 7.03
C ASP A 180 4.29 -2.34 8.49
N GLY A 181 4.84 -3.54 8.69
CA GLY A 181 5.04 -4.15 10.01
C GLY A 181 5.91 -3.34 10.96
N ARG A 182 6.76 -2.45 10.45
CA ARG A 182 7.62 -1.59 11.29
C ARG A 182 6.84 -0.53 12.07
N ASN A 183 5.73 -0.04 11.51
CA ASN A 183 4.84 0.91 12.19
C ASN A 183 3.38 0.77 11.71
N PRO A 184 2.66 -0.29 12.14
CA PRO A 184 1.33 -0.60 11.64
C PRO A 184 0.32 0.52 11.89
N LEU A 185 0.43 1.24 13.01
CA LEU A 185 -0.52 2.29 13.41
C LEU A 185 -0.45 3.54 12.53
N LEU A 186 0.74 3.89 12.02
CA LEU A 186 0.91 5.06 11.15
C LEU A 186 0.30 4.85 9.77
N PHE A 187 0.43 3.63 9.22
CA PHE A 187 -0.05 3.28 7.88
C PHE A 187 -1.51 2.80 7.87
N ARG A 188 -2.11 2.63 9.05
CA ARG A 188 -3.51 2.27 9.23
C ARG A 188 -4.40 3.52 9.18
N SER A 189 -5.54 3.40 8.51
CA SER A 189 -6.58 4.43 8.51
C SER A 189 -7.87 3.88 9.09
N GLU A 190 -8.18 4.28 10.33
CA GLU A 190 -9.41 3.89 11.02
C GLU A 190 -10.66 4.45 10.35
N ASP A 191 -10.55 5.61 9.70
CA ASP A 191 -11.67 6.22 9.00
C ASP A 191 -12.00 5.49 7.69
N LEU A 192 -11.03 4.82 7.06
CA LEU A 192 -11.31 3.94 5.93
C LEU A 192 -12.18 2.76 6.37
N GLU A 193 -11.89 2.14 7.52
CA GLU A 193 -12.68 1.02 8.04
C GLU A 193 -14.13 1.44 8.29
N LYS A 194 -14.34 2.65 8.83
CA LYS A 194 -15.67 3.25 9.00
C LYS A 194 -16.34 3.49 7.65
N TYR A 195 -15.62 4.06 6.68
CA TYR A 195 -16.15 4.32 5.34
C TYR A 195 -16.65 3.05 4.65
N VAL A 196 -15.90 1.95 4.71
CA VAL A 196 -16.30 0.68 4.10
C VAL A 196 -17.64 0.20 4.68
N LYS A 197 -17.81 0.32 6.00
CA LYS A 197 -19.07 -0.03 6.69
C LYS A 197 -20.22 0.94 6.41
N GLU A 198 -19.93 2.22 6.16
CA GLU A 198 -20.92 3.20 5.73
C GLU A 198 -21.44 2.95 4.31
N VAL A 199 -20.58 2.40 3.43
CA VAL A 199 -20.96 2.01 2.05
C VAL A 199 -21.83 0.77 2.06
N ASP A 200 -21.39 -0.29 2.75
CA ASP A 200 -22.14 -1.52 2.91
C ASP A 200 -21.68 -2.28 4.17
N GLU A 201 -22.62 -2.57 5.07
CA GLU A 201 -22.34 -3.26 6.33
C GLU A 201 -21.82 -4.70 6.12
N ARG A 202 -22.17 -5.32 4.99
CA ARG A 202 -21.78 -6.69 4.62
C ARG A 202 -20.31 -6.79 4.25
N LYS A 203 -19.69 -5.70 3.81
CA LYS A 203 -18.27 -5.69 3.41
C LYS A 203 -17.38 -5.93 4.61
N MET A 204 -16.31 -6.71 4.41
CA MET A 204 -15.38 -7.05 5.48
C MET A 204 -14.11 -6.20 5.41
N ASN A 205 -13.65 -5.75 6.57
CA ASN A 205 -12.37 -5.04 6.72
C ASN A 205 -11.32 -6.00 7.28
N MET A 206 -10.13 -5.97 6.71
CA MET A 206 -8.99 -6.74 7.18
C MET A 206 -7.70 -5.93 7.05
N ILE A 207 -6.77 -6.13 7.96
CA ILE A 207 -5.42 -5.55 7.88
C ILE A 207 -4.44 -6.66 7.50
N LEU A 208 -3.61 -6.40 6.50
CA LEU A 208 -2.49 -7.26 6.14
C LEU A 208 -1.19 -6.56 6.53
N ILE A 209 -0.55 -7.05 7.58
CA ILE A 209 0.76 -6.56 8.03
C ILE A 209 1.83 -7.18 7.14
N ASN A 210 2.33 -6.41 6.20
CA ASN A 210 3.40 -6.82 5.31
C ASN A 210 4.77 -6.53 5.93
N LYS A 211 5.82 -7.16 5.39
CA LYS A 211 7.19 -7.07 5.92
C LYS A 211 7.29 -7.61 7.34
N SER A 212 6.53 -8.66 7.64
CA SER A 212 6.49 -9.28 8.96
C SER A 212 7.77 -10.04 9.32
N ASP A 213 8.68 -10.23 8.35
CA ASP A 213 10.05 -10.72 8.50
C ASP A 213 10.92 -9.79 9.36
N PHE A 214 10.62 -8.49 9.40
CA PHE A 214 11.31 -7.53 10.28
C PHE A 214 10.87 -7.62 11.74
N LEU A 215 9.83 -8.41 12.05
CA LEU A 215 9.27 -8.54 13.39
C LEU A 215 9.65 -9.89 14.00
N ASN A 216 10.07 -9.87 15.26
CA ASN A 216 10.28 -11.09 16.03
C ASN A 216 8.93 -11.73 16.41
N ALA A 217 8.94 -13.03 16.74
CA ALA A 217 7.72 -13.76 17.11
C ALA A 217 6.97 -13.12 18.28
N GLU A 218 7.69 -12.66 19.32
CA GLU A 218 7.10 -11.97 20.48
C GLU A 218 6.41 -10.65 20.08
N GLN A 219 7.00 -9.91 19.13
CA GLN A 219 6.43 -8.66 18.64
C GLN A 219 5.16 -8.93 17.83
N ARG A 220 5.14 -9.98 17.00
CA ARG A 220 3.94 -10.39 16.26
C ARG A 220 2.83 -10.83 17.20
N GLU A 221 3.15 -11.56 18.27
CA GLU A 221 2.18 -11.94 19.29
C GLU A 221 1.60 -10.71 20.03
N ALA A 222 2.44 -9.73 20.37
CA ALA A 222 2.00 -8.49 20.99
C ALA A 222 1.06 -7.70 20.06
N TRP A 223 1.39 -7.60 18.76
CA TRP A 223 0.52 -6.97 17.77
C TRP A 223 -0.79 -7.73 17.57
N ALA A 224 -0.75 -9.06 17.48
CA ALA A 224 -1.96 -9.88 17.36
C ALA A 224 -2.91 -9.62 18.53
N LYS A 225 -2.41 -9.64 19.77
CA LYS A 225 -3.19 -9.32 20.98
C LYS A 225 -3.78 -7.91 20.94
N TYR A 226 -2.99 -6.92 20.53
CA TYR A 226 -3.47 -5.54 20.41
C TYR A 226 -4.65 -5.43 19.43
N PHE A 227 -4.59 -6.08 18.28
CA PHE A 227 -5.68 -6.01 17.30
C PHE A 227 -6.88 -6.91 17.67
N ASP A 228 -6.66 -7.99 18.41
CA ASP A 228 -7.74 -8.82 19.00
C ASP A 228 -8.59 -7.98 19.96
N GLU A 229 -7.95 -7.17 20.82
CA GLU A 229 -8.66 -6.27 21.75
C GLU A 229 -9.51 -5.21 21.04
N GLN A 230 -9.10 -4.82 19.83
CA GLN A 230 -9.83 -3.86 18.99
C GLN A 230 -10.89 -4.54 18.09
N GLY A 231 -10.96 -5.87 18.07
CA GLY A 231 -11.90 -6.63 17.25
C GLY A 231 -11.60 -6.56 15.74
N ILE A 232 -10.33 -6.42 15.35
CA ILE A 232 -9.92 -6.26 13.95
C ILE A 232 -9.20 -7.50 13.46
N ARG A 233 -9.54 -7.93 12.24
CA ARG A 233 -8.90 -9.09 11.59
C ARG A 233 -7.55 -8.68 11.02
N VAL A 234 -6.51 -9.41 11.41
CA VAL A 234 -5.12 -9.17 11.02
C VAL A 234 -4.45 -10.45 10.57
N ALA A 235 -3.71 -10.36 9.46
CA ALA A 235 -2.77 -11.39 9.04
C ALA A 235 -1.36 -10.81 8.90
N PHE A 236 -0.36 -11.62 9.22
CA PHE A 236 1.05 -11.31 9.00
C PHE A 236 1.51 -11.97 7.70
N PHE A 237 2.20 -11.21 6.86
CA PHE A 237 2.68 -11.69 5.58
C PHE A 237 4.08 -11.13 5.28
N SER A 238 4.90 -11.92 4.59
CA SER A 238 6.14 -11.45 3.99
C SER A 238 6.17 -11.78 2.51
N ALA A 239 6.03 -10.74 1.69
CA ALA A 239 6.15 -10.87 0.24
C ALA A 239 7.57 -11.27 -0.20
N ALA A 240 8.60 -10.92 0.58
CA ALA A 240 9.98 -11.24 0.26
C ALA A 240 10.26 -12.73 0.49
N GLU A 241 9.92 -13.25 1.67
CA GLU A 241 10.08 -14.66 2.02
C GLU A 241 9.29 -15.55 1.06
N SER A 242 8.06 -15.17 0.73
CA SER A 242 7.20 -15.95 -0.19
C SER A 242 7.81 -16.09 -1.60
N VAL A 243 8.50 -15.05 -2.09
CA VAL A 243 9.16 -15.10 -3.40
C VAL A 243 10.46 -15.91 -3.33
N GLU A 244 11.18 -15.84 -2.21
CA GLU A 244 12.38 -16.67 -2.01
C GLU A 244 12.05 -18.15 -1.88
N GLU A 245 11.00 -18.50 -1.15
CA GLU A 245 10.51 -19.87 -1.00
C GLU A 245 10.11 -20.46 -2.35
N ALA A 246 9.34 -19.73 -3.15
CA ALA A 246 8.95 -20.17 -4.49
C ALA A 246 10.14 -20.39 -5.43
N LYS A 247 11.18 -19.55 -5.33
CA LYS A 247 12.42 -19.75 -6.11
C LYS A 247 13.17 -21.00 -5.70
N ARG A 248 13.27 -21.26 -4.38
CA ARG A 248 13.92 -22.49 -3.88
C ARG A 248 13.17 -23.73 -4.34
N GLU A 249 11.84 -23.73 -4.26
CA GLU A 249 11.03 -24.85 -4.77
C GLU A 249 11.21 -25.06 -6.27
N GLN A 250 11.32 -23.99 -7.05
CA GLN A 250 11.58 -24.08 -8.48
C GLN A 250 12.97 -24.66 -8.78
N GLU A 251 14.01 -24.15 -8.10
CA GLU A 251 15.38 -24.67 -8.24
C GLU A 251 15.48 -26.15 -7.82
N GLU A 252 14.78 -26.57 -6.77
CA GLU A 252 14.73 -27.97 -6.35
C GLU A 252 14.02 -28.86 -7.37
N ARG A 253 12.94 -28.38 -8.01
CA ARG A 253 12.25 -29.11 -9.09
C ARG A 253 13.11 -29.22 -10.34
N GLU A 254 13.84 -28.16 -10.70
CA GLU A 254 14.76 -28.16 -11.84
C GLU A 254 15.91 -29.15 -11.60
N ARG A 255 16.53 -29.15 -10.41
CA ARG A 255 17.57 -30.13 -10.05
C ARG A 255 17.04 -31.58 -10.05
N ALA A 256 15.84 -31.80 -9.53
CA ALA A 256 15.23 -33.14 -9.54
C ALA A 256 14.88 -33.61 -10.97
N ALA A 257 14.61 -32.70 -11.90
CA ALA A 257 14.40 -33.03 -13.31
C ALA A 257 15.73 -33.37 -14.00
N GLU A 258 16.80 -32.61 -13.73
CA GLU A 258 18.15 -32.89 -14.25
C GLU A 258 18.72 -34.22 -13.73
N GLU A 259 18.55 -34.53 -12.44
CA GLU A 259 18.94 -35.82 -11.85
C GLU A 259 18.08 -36.99 -12.37
N GLY A 260 16.87 -36.71 -12.85
CA GLY A 260 15.98 -37.71 -13.47
C GLY A 260 16.33 -38.03 -14.92
N GLU A 261 16.96 -37.08 -15.66
CA GLU A 261 17.37 -37.28 -17.06
C GLU A 261 18.73 -38.02 -17.18
N GLU A 262 19.62 -37.92 -16.19
CA GLU A 262 20.89 -38.70 -16.18
C GLU A 262 20.71 -40.19 -15.80
N GLY A 263 19.52 -40.61 -15.38
CA GLY A 263 19.23 -41.97 -14.94
C GLY A 263 18.65 -42.93 -15.99
N ASP A 264 18.33 -42.45 -17.21
CA ASP A 264 17.51 -43.20 -18.19
C ASP A 264 18.30 -43.78 -19.39
N GLU A 265 19.64 -43.81 -19.38
CA GLU A 265 20.44 -44.31 -20.52
C GLU A 265 20.95 -45.76 -20.44
N GLU A 266 20.73 -46.51 -19.36
CA GLU A 266 21.04 -47.95 -19.34
C GLU A 266 20.05 -48.75 -18.49
N ASP A 267 18.94 -49.24 -19.07
CA ASP A 267 18.61 -50.68 -18.99
C ASP A 267 17.38 -51.13 -19.82
N SER A 268 17.45 -52.40 -20.22
CA SER A 268 16.68 -53.12 -21.24
C SER A 268 15.15 -53.20 -21.10
N GLU A 269 14.49 -53.40 -22.25
CA GLU A 269 13.03 -53.33 -22.54
C GLU A 269 12.07 -54.24 -21.72
N ASP A 270 12.55 -55.05 -20.77
CA ASP A 270 11.69 -55.95 -19.96
C ASP A 270 11.47 -55.48 -18.49
N GLU A 271 12.16 -54.44 -18.00
CA GLU A 271 11.95 -53.88 -16.65
C GLU A 271 11.06 -52.62 -16.59
N GLN A 272 10.78 -52.00 -17.75
CA GLN A 272 10.02 -50.74 -17.83
C GLN A 272 8.57 -50.85 -17.31
N THR A 273 7.95 -52.02 -17.38
CA THR A 273 6.57 -52.22 -16.88
C THR A 273 6.50 -52.26 -15.35
N ASN A 274 7.50 -52.85 -14.70
CA ASN A 274 7.58 -52.91 -13.23
C ASN A 274 7.96 -51.55 -12.63
N GLU A 275 8.81 -50.79 -13.31
CA GLU A 275 9.23 -49.47 -12.81
C GLU A 275 8.10 -48.43 -12.94
N VAL A 276 7.35 -48.45 -14.04
CA VAL A 276 6.16 -47.61 -14.21
C VAL A 276 5.09 -47.95 -13.18
N GLU A 277 4.83 -49.23 -12.88
CA GLU A 277 3.91 -49.62 -11.79
C GLU A 277 4.39 -49.14 -10.42
N LYS A 278 5.70 -49.16 -10.17
CA LYS A 278 6.30 -48.71 -8.91
C LYS A 278 6.21 -47.18 -8.76
N LYS A 279 6.49 -46.44 -9.85
CA LYS A 279 6.32 -44.98 -9.94
C LYS A 279 4.84 -44.58 -9.81
N LEU A 280 3.90 -45.32 -10.40
CA LEU A 280 2.46 -45.10 -10.22
C LEU A 280 2.01 -45.35 -8.78
N LYS A 281 2.52 -46.40 -8.13
CA LYS A 281 2.26 -46.65 -6.70
C LYS A 281 2.84 -45.57 -5.80
N ASP A 282 4.04 -45.09 -6.09
CA ASP A 282 4.68 -44.03 -5.30
C ASP A 282 3.97 -42.68 -5.50
N LEU A 283 3.54 -42.37 -6.72
CA LEU A 283 2.67 -41.22 -7.01
C LEU A 283 1.31 -41.35 -6.30
N GLY A 284 0.69 -42.55 -6.32
CA GLY A 284 -0.54 -42.82 -5.58
C GLY A 284 -0.38 -42.60 -4.07
N LEU A 285 0.74 -43.07 -3.49
CA LEU A 285 1.06 -42.85 -2.08
C LEU A 285 1.33 -41.38 -1.74
N LYS A 286 1.91 -40.61 -2.68
CA LYS A 286 2.11 -39.17 -2.53
C LYS A 286 0.80 -38.40 -2.65
N VAL A 287 -0.09 -38.80 -3.55
CA VAL A 287 -1.45 -38.23 -3.67
C VAL A 287 -2.26 -38.54 -2.41
N ASP A 288 -2.26 -39.79 -1.93
CA ASP A 288 -2.93 -40.17 -0.66
C ASP A 288 -2.37 -39.40 0.54
N ARG A 289 -1.07 -39.10 0.54
CA ARG A 289 -0.44 -38.30 1.60
C ARG A 289 -0.81 -36.82 1.48
N ALA A 290 -0.92 -36.29 0.27
CA ALA A 290 -1.39 -34.93 0.02
C ALA A 290 -2.86 -34.77 0.38
N GLU A 291 -3.72 -35.73 0.03
CA GLU A 291 -5.14 -35.77 0.41
C GLU A 291 -5.29 -35.83 1.93
N LYS A 292 -4.51 -36.66 2.63
CA LYS A 292 -4.50 -36.67 4.11
C LYS A 292 -3.98 -35.39 4.75
N VAL A 293 -3.09 -34.66 4.09
CA VAL A 293 -2.62 -33.36 4.58
C VAL A 293 -3.68 -32.30 4.33
N LEU A 294 -4.37 -32.35 3.19
CA LEU A 294 -5.48 -31.47 2.86
C LEU A 294 -6.65 -31.70 3.82
N GLU A 295 -7.03 -32.94 4.10
CA GLU A 295 -8.09 -33.31 5.04
C GLU A 295 -7.75 -32.84 6.47
N LYS A 296 -6.49 -32.95 6.90
CA LYS A 296 -6.02 -32.39 8.18
C LYS A 296 -5.95 -30.86 8.22
N LEU A 297 -5.71 -30.23 7.08
CA LEU A 297 -5.75 -28.76 6.96
C LEU A 297 -7.20 -28.29 6.97
N GLU A 298 -8.11 -29.00 6.30
CA GLU A 298 -9.55 -28.77 6.32
C GLU A 298 -10.12 -28.96 7.73
N GLU A 299 -9.78 -30.04 8.45
CA GLU A 299 -10.15 -30.21 9.87
C GLU A 299 -9.60 -29.08 10.75
N LYS A 300 -8.35 -28.65 10.55
CA LYS A 300 -7.79 -27.51 11.31
C LYS A 300 -8.45 -26.17 10.96
N VAL A 301 -8.88 -26.00 9.71
CA VAL A 301 -9.60 -24.81 9.25
C VAL A 301 -11.05 -24.84 9.73
N GLU A 302 -11.67 -26.02 9.83
CA GLU A 302 -12.98 -26.24 10.43
C GLU A 302 -12.94 -26.07 11.95
N GLU A 303 -11.91 -26.53 12.68
CA GLU A 303 -11.75 -26.21 14.11
C GLU A 303 -11.61 -24.70 14.36
N VAL A 304 -10.98 -23.97 13.44
CA VAL A 304 -10.92 -22.50 13.48
C VAL A 304 -12.29 -21.87 13.14
N ALA A 305 -13.11 -22.51 12.31
CA ALA A 305 -14.43 -22.02 11.90
C ALA A 305 -15.58 -22.42 12.86
N GLU A 306 -15.53 -23.58 13.50
CA GLU A 306 -16.55 -24.11 14.42
C GLU A 306 -16.47 -23.49 15.81
N GLY A 307 -15.37 -22.79 16.14
CA GLY A 307 -15.31 -21.87 17.28
C GLY A 307 -16.28 -20.69 17.19
N GLU A 308 -16.98 -20.49 16.07
CA GLU A 308 -17.88 -19.36 15.82
C GLU A 308 -19.38 -19.71 15.76
N SER A 309 -19.80 -20.97 16.02
CA SER A 309 -21.21 -21.39 15.88
C SER A 309 -22.01 -21.51 17.20
N SER A 310 -21.59 -20.82 18.27
CA SER A 310 -22.46 -20.61 19.44
C SER A 310 -22.53 -19.14 19.83
N SER A 311 -23.75 -18.62 19.83
CA SER A 311 -24.10 -17.21 20.02
C SER A 311 -23.75 -16.70 21.42
N SER A 312 -22.54 -16.14 21.58
CA SER A 312 -22.24 -14.95 22.40
C SER A 312 -20.73 -14.69 22.38
N SER A 313 -20.27 -13.65 21.65
CA SER A 313 -18.92 -13.07 21.80
C SER A 313 -17.75 -14.08 21.74
N SER A 314 -17.60 -14.83 20.64
CA SER A 314 -16.30 -15.46 20.34
C SER A 314 -15.31 -14.34 20.05
N LYS A 315 -14.31 -14.18 20.93
CA LYS A 315 -13.25 -13.17 20.73
C LYS A 315 -12.52 -13.53 19.44
N LEU A 316 -12.58 -12.64 18.45
CA LEU A 316 -11.74 -12.71 17.27
C LEU A 316 -10.28 -12.88 17.73
N ARG A 317 -9.64 -13.95 17.28
CA ARG A 317 -8.25 -14.25 17.63
C ARG A 317 -7.40 -14.32 16.38
N ASN A 318 -6.46 -13.40 16.26
CA ASN A 318 -5.53 -13.33 15.15
C ASN A 318 -4.36 -14.29 15.36
N ASN A 319 -3.89 -14.91 14.28
CA ASN A 319 -2.73 -15.78 14.29
C ASN A 319 -1.44 -14.94 14.16
N PRO A 320 -0.44 -15.06 15.05
CA PRO A 320 0.82 -14.33 14.96
C PRO A 320 1.82 -14.89 13.94
N ASN A 321 1.52 -16.04 13.33
CA ASN A 321 2.38 -16.65 12.32
C ASN A 321 2.34 -15.89 11.00
N ILE A 322 3.48 -15.85 10.31
CA ILE A 322 3.54 -15.36 8.93
C ILE A 322 2.85 -16.40 8.06
N LEU A 323 1.84 -15.95 7.31
CA LEU A 323 1.11 -16.80 6.39
C LEU A 323 1.89 -17.02 5.10
N SER A 324 1.79 -18.23 4.56
CA SER A 324 2.23 -18.52 3.20
C SER A 324 1.24 -17.97 2.17
N ASN A 325 1.64 -17.97 0.89
CA ASN A 325 0.76 -17.54 -0.21
C ASN A 325 -0.54 -18.35 -0.27
N THR A 326 -0.46 -19.68 -0.09
CA THR A 326 -1.62 -20.57 -0.17
C THR A 326 -2.56 -20.37 1.01
N GLU A 327 -2.01 -20.19 2.22
CA GLU A 327 -2.78 -19.86 3.43
C GLU A 327 -3.48 -18.51 3.29
N LEU A 328 -2.82 -17.51 2.70
CA LEU A 328 -3.41 -16.20 2.48
C LEU A 328 -4.59 -16.24 1.48
N ILE A 329 -4.46 -17.02 0.40
CA ILE A 329 -5.56 -17.23 -0.57
C ILE A 329 -6.73 -17.96 0.11
N ALA A 330 -6.45 -19.04 0.85
CA ALA A 330 -7.48 -19.79 1.59
C ALA A 330 -8.20 -18.90 2.62
N LEU A 331 -7.46 -18.01 3.28
CA LEU A 331 -8.02 -17.01 4.18
C LEU A 331 -8.98 -16.07 3.42
N PHE A 332 -8.57 -15.49 2.29
CA PHE A 332 -9.47 -14.62 1.51
C PHE A 332 -10.75 -15.31 1.04
N LYS A 333 -10.69 -16.59 0.66
CA LYS A 333 -11.86 -17.37 0.24
C LYS A 333 -12.81 -17.66 1.40
N SER A 334 -12.28 -17.97 2.59
CA SER A 334 -13.09 -18.33 3.77
C SER A 334 -13.70 -17.13 4.48
N LEU A 335 -13.12 -15.93 4.32
CA LEU A 335 -13.50 -14.73 5.06
C LEU A 335 -14.90 -14.19 4.72
N HIS A 336 -15.35 -14.34 3.48
CA HIS A 336 -16.64 -13.77 3.03
C HIS A 336 -17.62 -14.85 2.57
N LYS A 337 -18.55 -15.19 3.46
CA LYS A 337 -19.65 -16.15 3.23
C LYS A 337 -21.00 -15.48 2.93
N ALA A 338 -21.05 -14.14 2.92
CA ALA A 338 -22.26 -13.39 2.64
C ALA A 338 -22.44 -13.16 1.13
N ASP A 339 -23.54 -12.49 0.76
CA ASP A 339 -23.80 -12.10 -0.63
C ASP A 339 -22.58 -11.36 -1.22
N ARG A 340 -22.12 -11.85 -2.37
CA ARG A 340 -20.98 -11.29 -3.10
C ARG A 340 -21.45 -10.21 -4.06
N VAL A 341 -20.63 -9.18 -4.25
CA VAL A 341 -20.84 -8.11 -5.24
C VAL A 341 -20.85 -8.69 -6.65
N THR A 342 -19.97 -9.66 -6.91
CA THR A 342 -19.94 -10.40 -8.17
C THR A 342 -20.32 -11.85 -7.88
N GLU A 343 -21.34 -12.37 -8.54
CA GLU A 343 -21.77 -13.76 -8.36
C GLU A 343 -20.63 -14.74 -8.68
N GLY A 344 -20.38 -15.69 -7.77
CA GLY A 344 -19.34 -16.71 -7.92
C GLY A 344 -17.90 -16.25 -7.62
N LEU A 345 -17.63 -14.95 -7.49
CA LEU A 345 -16.28 -14.40 -7.30
C LEU A 345 -16.13 -13.61 -6.02
N VAL A 346 -15.13 -13.93 -5.20
CA VAL A 346 -14.71 -13.12 -4.05
C VAL A 346 -13.80 -12.01 -4.55
N THR A 347 -14.23 -10.76 -4.40
CA THR A 347 -13.45 -9.59 -4.82
C THR A 347 -12.74 -8.96 -3.63
N VAL A 348 -11.41 -8.97 -3.64
CA VAL A 348 -10.57 -8.38 -2.60
C VAL A 348 -9.96 -7.08 -3.09
N GLY A 349 -10.30 -5.97 -2.44
CA GLY A 349 -9.73 -4.65 -2.69
C GLY A 349 -8.47 -4.41 -1.86
N LEU A 350 -7.34 -4.18 -2.52
CA LEU A 350 -6.07 -3.89 -1.85
C LEU A 350 -5.84 -2.38 -1.77
N VAL A 351 -5.77 -1.86 -0.55
CA VAL A 351 -5.56 -0.42 -0.27
C VAL A 351 -4.36 -0.25 0.66
N GLY A 352 -3.52 0.76 0.43
CA GLY A 352 -2.39 1.04 1.30
C GLY A 352 -1.60 2.26 0.87
N TYR A 353 -0.68 2.69 1.75
CA TYR A 353 0.25 3.76 1.45
C TYR A 353 1.24 3.33 0.36
N PRO A 354 1.89 4.28 -0.34
CA PRO A 354 3.04 3.95 -1.17
C PRO A 354 4.12 3.19 -0.36
N ASN A 355 4.89 2.32 -1.02
CA ASN A 355 6.05 1.60 -0.45
C ASN A 355 5.79 0.60 0.71
N VAL A 356 4.54 0.42 1.15
CA VAL A 356 4.18 -0.64 2.14
C VAL A 356 4.29 -2.05 1.54
N GLY A 357 4.35 -2.15 0.22
CA GLY A 357 4.56 -3.40 -0.50
C GLY A 357 3.30 -4.02 -1.10
N LYS A 358 2.22 -3.26 -1.29
CA LYS A 358 0.99 -3.70 -1.98
C LYS A 358 1.25 -4.45 -3.29
N SER A 359 2.02 -3.85 -4.21
CA SER A 359 2.35 -4.48 -5.50
C SER A 359 3.29 -5.68 -5.34
N SER A 360 4.11 -5.70 -4.28
CA SER A 360 4.95 -6.87 -3.96
C SER A 360 4.11 -8.03 -3.43
N THR A 361 3.09 -7.75 -2.60
CA THR A 361 2.12 -8.76 -2.15
C THR A 361 1.38 -9.37 -3.32
N ILE A 362 0.95 -8.55 -4.29
CA ILE A 362 0.32 -9.06 -5.52
C ILE A 362 1.26 -10.01 -6.26
N ASN A 363 2.50 -9.58 -6.54
CA ASN A 363 3.46 -10.42 -7.25
C ASN A 363 3.82 -11.71 -6.48
N ALA A 364 3.88 -11.63 -5.14
CA ALA A 364 4.12 -12.80 -4.30
C ALA A 364 2.96 -13.81 -4.43
N VAL A 365 1.70 -13.36 -4.37
CA VAL A 365 0.54 -14.23 -4.53
C VAL A 365 0.47 -14.86 -5.93
N PHE A 366 0.83 -14.10 -6.97
CA PHE A 366 0.84 -14.60 -8.34
C PHE A 366 2.06 -15.47 -8.70
N LEU A 367 3.09 -15.50 -7.84
CA LEU A 367 4.40 -16.13 -8.11
C LEU A 367 5.09 -15.64 -9.40
N GLU A 368 4.55 -14.60 -10.02
CA GLU A 368 5.02 -14.01 -11.27
C GLU A 368 5.00 -12.49 -11.17
N LYS A 369 5.87 -11.84 -11.95
CA LYS A 369 5.92 -10.37 -12.00
C LYS A 369 4.78 -9.80 -12.87
N LYS A 370 3.56 -9.81 -12.33
CA LYS A 370 2.38 -9.22 -13.01
C LYS A 370 2.30 -7.70 -12.88
N VAL A 371 2.75 -7.15 -11.76
CA VAL A 371 2.70 -5.71 -11.48
C VAL A 371 4.10 -5.14 -11.31
N SER A 372 4.34 -3.96 -11.89
CA SER A 372 5.62 -3.26 -11.70
C SER A 372 5.81 -2.82 -10.25
N VAL A 373 7.00 -3.07 -9.69
CA VAL A 373 7.39 -2.69 -8.32
C VAL A 373 8.60 -1.74 -8.35
N SER A 374 8.63 -0.75 -7.45
CA SER A 374 9.81 0.07 -7.20
C SER A 374 9.71 0.74 -5.83
N ALA A 375 10.87 1.09 -5.27
CA ALA A 375 11.01 1.71 -3.94
C ALA A 375 10.59 3.20 -3.90
N THR A 376 10.40 3.84 -5.06
CA THR A 376 9.88 5.21 -5.17
C THR A 376 8.36 5.19 -5.24
N PRO A 377 7.64 6.06 -4.49
CA PRO A 377 6.20 6.22 -4.62
C PRO A 377 5.73 6.49 -6.07
N GLY A 378 4.45 6.24 -6.37
CA GLY A 378 3.81 6.66 -7.64
C GLY A 378 3.85 5.69 -8.82
N LYS A 379 4.20 4.41 -8.60
CA LYS A 379 4.31 3.42 -9.70
C LYS A 379 3.00 2.82 -10.18
N THR A 380 2.13 2.37 -9.27
CA THR A 380 0.75 1.99 -9.64
C THR A 380 -0.05 3.28 -9.81
N LYS A 381 -0.42 3.60 -11.05
CA LYS A 381 -1.15 4.84 -11.39
C LYS A 381 -2.64 4.63 -11.65
N HIS A 382 -3.02 3.40 -11.98
CA HIS A 382 -4.37 3.07 -12.39
C HIS A 382 -4.89 1.88 -11.61
N PHE A 383 -6.19 1.92 -11.34
CA PHE A 383 -6.97 0.82 -10.84
C PHE A 383 -6.85 -0.37 -11.79
N GLN A 384 -6.58 -1.55 -11.25
CA GLN A 384 -6.43 -2.78 -12.01
C GLN A 384 -7.21 -3.90 -11.35
N THR A 385 -7.66 -4.85 -12.15
CA THR A 385 -8.41 -6.02 -11.70
C THR A 385 -7.66 -7.26 -12.17
N LEU A 386 -7.24 -8.10 -11.23
CA LEU A 386 -6.35 -9.23 -11.46
C LEU A 386 -7.02 -10.51 -10.95
N TYR A 387 -7.32 -11.43 -11.86
CA TYR A 387 -7.86 -12.75 -11.51
C TYR A 387 -6.74 -13.62 -10.95
N VAL A 388 -6.85 -14.02 -9.68
CA VAL A 388 -5.90 -14.93 -9.03
C VAL A 388 -6.25 -16.36 -9.40
N ASP A 389 -7.51 -16.72 -9.26
CA ASP A 389 -8.06 -18.00 -9.69
C ASP A 389 -9.52 -17.81 -10.18
N SER A 390 -10.26 -18.91 -10.38
CA SER A 390 -11.66 -18.87 -10.83
C SER A 390 -12.65 -18.33 -9.81
N GLU A 391 -12.22 -18.15 -8.55
CA GLU A 391 -13.07 -17.78 -7.42
C GLU A 391 -12.62 -16.48 -6.73
N LEU A 392 -11.42 -15.97 -7.03
CA LEU A 392 -10.77 -14.88 -6.33
C LEU A 392 -10.25 -13.82 -7.32
N LEU A 393 -10.69 -12.59 -7.08
CA LEU A 393 -10.37 -11.42 -7.87
C LEU A 393 -9.71 -10.34 -7.00
N PHE A 394 -8.54 -9.86 -7.39
CA PHE A 394 -7.88 -8.73 -6.74
C PHE A 394 -8.19 -7.42 -7.46
N CYS A 395 -8.54 -6.41 -6.69
CA CYS A 395 -8.73 -5.03 -7.12
C CYS A 395 -7.57 -4.19 -6.56
N ASP A 396 -6.62 -3.82 -7.41
CA ASP A 396 -5.46 -3.00 -7.02
C ASP A 396 -5.78 -1.51 -7.09
N CYS A 397 -5.53 -0.79 -6.00
CA CYS A 397 -5.60 0.67 -5.92
C CYS A 397 -4.21 1.27 -6.16
N PRO A 398 -4.05 2.46 -6.77
CA PRO A 398 -2.82 3.23 -6.63
C PRO A 398 -2.50 3.47 -5.14
N GLY A 399 -1.21 3.55 -4.80
CA GLY A 399 -0.79 3.86 -3.44
C GLY A 399 -1.28 5.25 -3.04
N LEU A 400 -2.07 5.32 -1.97
CA LEU A 400 -2.74 6.55 -1.54
C LEU A 400 -2.23 6.96 -0.16
N VAL A 401 -1.75 8.19 -0.04
CA VAL A 401 -1.40 8.75 1.27
C VAL A 401 -2.63 9.40 1.87
N MET A 402 -3.13 8.82 2.95
CA MET A 402 -4.26 9.35 3.71
C MET A 402 -3.78 10.38 4.74
N PRO A 403 -4.65 11.34 5.13
CA PRO A 403 -4.31 12.29 6.20
C PRO A 403 -4.20 11.56 7.53
N SER A 404 -3.01 11.62 8.13
CA SER A 404 -2.71 11.10 9.47
C SER A 404 -1.88 12.13 10.21
N PHE A 405 -2.03 12.22 11.54
CA PHE A 405 -1.20 13.12 12.32
C PHE A 405 0.23 12.59 12.41
N CYS A 406 1.20 13.50 12.35
CA CYS A 406 2.60 13.20 12.55
C CYS A 406 3.20 14.17 13.56
N THR A 407 4.11 13.66 14.37
CA THR A 407 4.87 14.47 15.32
C THR A 407 5.85 15.38 14.61
N THR A 408 6.65 14.84 13.68
CA THR A 408 7.67 15.60 12.97
C THR A 408 7.77 15.23 11.50
N LYS A 409 8.37 16.14 10.72
CA LYS A 409 8.73 15.85 9.32
C LYS A 409 9.81 14.76 9.23
N ALA A 410 10.67 14.63 10.26
CA ALA A 410 11.68 13.59 10.32
C ALA A 410 11.05 12.20 10.38
N ASP A 411 9.97 12.03 11.16
CA ASP A 411 9.21 10.78 11.23
C ASP A 411 8.68 10.36 9.85
N MET A 412 8.14 11.30 9.07
CA MET A 412 7.62 11.01 7.73
C MET A 412 8.70 10.50 6.77
N ILE A 413 9.93 11.00 6.91
CA ILE A 413 11.04 10.57 6.04
C ILE A 413 11.56 9.20 6.48
N LEU A 414 11.75 8.96 7.78
CA LEU A 414 12.18 7.65 8.28
C LEU A 414 11.16 6.54 7.97
N ASN A 415 9.87 6.86 7.98
CA ASN A 415 8.81 5.93 7.58
C ASN A 415 8.64 5.80 6.06
N GLY A 416 9.36 6.57 5.24
CA GLY A 416 9.33 6.46 3.77
C GLY A 416 8.06 7.02 3.11
N ILE A 417 7.33 7.90 3.80
CA ILE A 417 6.19 8.65 3.25
C ILE A 417 6.72 9.77 2.33
N LEU A 418 7.76 10.47 2.77
CA LEU A 418 8.44 11.50 1.98
C LEU A 418 9.67 10.91 1.27
N PRO A 419 9.91 11.25 0.00
CA PRO A 419 11.07 10.76 -0.74
C PRO A 419 12.38 11.31 -0.14
N ILE A 420 13.33 10.41 0.10
CA ILE A 420 14.65 10.74 0.66
C ILE A 420 15.42 11.69 -0.28
N ASP A 421 15.27 11.51 -1.59
CA ASP A 421 15.96 12.31 -2.62
C ASP A 421 15.60 13.80 -2.60
N GLN A 422 14.44 14.16 -2.05
CA GLN A 422 13.95 15.55 -1.99
C GLN A 422 14.16 16.21 -0.61
N MET A 423 14.90 15.55 0.28
CA MET A 423 15.17 16.05 1.63
C MET A 423 16.02 17.32 1.58
N ARG A 424 15.57 18.38 2.26
CA ARG A 424 16.31 19.65 2.38
C ARG A 424 17.20 19.72 3.62
N ASP A 425 16.79 19.04 4.69
CA ASP A 425 17.51 19.01 5.96
C ASP A 425 17.58 17.56 6.47
N HIS A 426 18.80 17.07 6.61
CA HIS A 426 19.12 15.70 7.00
C HIS A 426 19.43 15.55 8.49
N VAL A 427 19.68 16.65 9.20
CA VAL A 427 20.08 16.59 10.61
C VAL A 427 18.96 16.03 11.49
N PRO A 428 17.69 16.48 11.40
CA PRO A 428 16.63 15.95 12.26
C PRO A 428 16.31 14.46 12.03
N PRO A 429 16.17 13.95 10.79
CA PRO A 429 16.01 12.51 10.54
C PRO A 429 17.17 11.66 11.09
N VAL A 430 18.41 12.11 10.89
CA VAL A 430 19.59 11.37 11.38
C VAL A 430 19.64 11.38 12.92
N ASN A 431 19.36 12.51 13.56
CA ASN A 431 19.28 12.58 15.01
C ASN A 431 18.22 11.64 15.57
N LEU A 432 17.03 11.61 14.96
CA LEU A 432 15.98 10.69 15.35
C LEU A 432 16.40 9.22 15.17
N LEU A 433 17.05 8.88 14.06
CA LEU A 433 17.59 7.54 13.83
C LEU A 433 18.61 7.13 14.92
N CYS A 434 19.52 8.03 15.29
CA CYS A 434 20.51 7.82 16.35
C CYS A 434 19.89 7.68 17.74
N THR A 435 18.66 8.16 17.97
CA THR A 435 17.93 7.90 19.22
C THR A 435 17.26 6.52 19.27
N LEU A 436 16.98 5.93 18.11
CA LEU A 436 16.30 4.63 18.00
C LEU A 436 17.28 3.46 17.96
N ILE A 437 18.43 3.64 17.29
CA ILE A 437 19.41 2.58 17.08
C ILE A 437 20.58 2.75 18.07
N PRO A 438 20.86 1.75 18.92
CA PRO A 438 22.04 1.74 19.76
C PRO A 438 23.33 1.89 18.96
N ARG A 439 24.28 2.64 19.53
CA ARG A 439 25.58 2.90 18.91
C ARG A 439 26.32 1.65 18.44
N HIS A 440 26.40 0.62 19.27
CA HIS A 440 27.16 -0.60 18.95
C HIS A 440 26.68 -1.25 17.65
N ILE A 441 25.36 -1.26 17.41
CA ILE A 441 24.78 -1.81 16.17
C ILE A 441 25.28 -1.03 14.95
N LEU A 442 25.36 0.31 15.03
CA LEU A 442 25.87 1.13 13.94
C LEU A 442 27.37 0.89 13.69
N GLU A 443 28.15 0.75 14.75
CA GLU A 443 29.59 0.46 14.67
C GLU A 443 29.83 -0.91 14.03
N ASP A 444 29.07 -1.93 14.44
CA ASP A 444 29.19 -3.30 13.91
C ASP A 444 28.72 -3.40 12.45
N THR A 445 27.59 -2.75 12.10
CA THR A 445 27.01 -2.82 10.75
C THR A 445 27.88 -2.11 9.71
N TYR A 446 28.42 -0.94 10.05
CA TYR A 446 29.16 -0.10 9.09
C TYR A 446 30.68 -0.13 9.29
N GLY A 447 31.19 -0.81 10.31
CA GLY A 447 32.62 -0.86 10.62
C GLY A 447 33.21 0.51 11.00
N ILE A 448 32.40 1.41 11.54
CA ILE A 448 32.81 2.77 11.91
C ILE A 448 33.01 2.88 13.42
N MET A 449 33.94 3.74 13.85
CA MET A 449 34.07 4.11 15.27
C MET A 449 33.48 5.48 15.51
N ILE A 450 32.38 5.54 16.25
CA ILE A 450 31.68 6.80 16.56
C ILE A 450 32.40 7.46 17.75
N ALA A 451 32.60 8.77 17.77
CA ALA A 451 33.22 9.41 18.94
C ALA A 451 32.32 9.24 20.18
N LYS A 452 32.90 8.91 21.35
CA LYS A 452 32.14 8.94 22.60
C LYS A 452 31.73 10.40 22.91
N PRO A 453 30.50 10.65 23.38
CA PRO A 453 30.14 11.99 23.81
C PRO A 453 31.09 12.43 24.92
N LEU A 454 31.55 13.69 24.86
CA LEU A 454 32.40 14.29 25.88
C LEU A 454 31.70 14.22 27.24
N GLU A 455 32.44 13.84 28.28
CA GLU A 455 31.94 13.73 29.65
C GLU A 455 31.21 15.02 30.07
N GLY A 456 29.95 14.89 30.51
CA GLY A 456 29.11 16.02 30.94
C GLY A 456 27.93 16.36 30.03
N LYS A 457 27.81 15.75 28.83
CA LYS A 457 26.58 15.77 28.04
C LYS A 457 25.91 14.39 28.07
N THR A 458 25.30 14.05 29.19
CA THR A 458 24.45 12.85 29.30
C THR A 458 23.04 13.13 28.82
N ARG A 459 22.67 12.34 27.80
CA ARG A 459 21.34 12.10 27.19
C ARG A 459 20.74 13.23 26.36
#